data_AF-A0A8H4UY46-F1
#
_entry.id   AF-A0A8H4UY46-F1
#
_cell.length_a   1.000
_cell.length_b   1.000
_cell.length_c   1.000
_cell.angle_alpha   90.00
_cell.angle_beta   90.00
_cell.angle_gamma   90.00
#
_symmetry.space_group_name_H-M   'P 1'
#
loop_
_entity.id
_entity.type
_entity.pdbx_description
1 polymer ?
#
loop_
_entity_poly.entity_id
_entity_poly.type
_entity_poly.pdbx_seq_one_letter_code
_entity_poly.pdbx_strand_id
1 'polypeptide(L)'
;MDPISATFEDAEYAPVGVPAGAFDSLTLQTCKPCPASTSSRRVKEPNYPLVLFSPGLGNSRLLYSAIAQQLSSTGYIVVTIDHTYDADIVTFPGNVTILAANITTDAQVEDDLKVRVEDVSFILDQLQRPSIISRLIPGRTCGLDTSKVGIYGHSLGGATAAEAMLSDSRLIGGINLD
;
A
#
# COMPACT_ATOMS: atom_id res chain seq x y z
N MET A 1 -7.61 6.01 -9.14
CA MET A 1 -6.47 5.32 -9.81
C MET A 1 -5.87 6.30 -10.82
N ASP A 2 -4.61 6.18 -11.26
CA ASP A 2 -4.12 7.02 -12.36
C ASP A 2 -4.67 6.52 -13.71
N PRO A 3 -4.74 7.34 -14.76
CA PRO A 3 -5.39 6.94 -16.02
C PRO A 3 -4.77 5.71 -16.70
N ILE A 4 -3.46 5.46 -16.53
CA ILE A 4 -2.78 4.32 -17.15
C ILE A 4 -3.24 3.04 -16.46
N SER A 5 -3.11 3.00 -15.13
CA SER A 5 -3.57 1.86 -14.33
C SER A 5 -5.08 1.63 -14.50
N ALA A 6 -5.90 2.69 -14.54
CA ALA A 6 -7.35 2.59 -14.70
C ALA A 6 -7.74 1.96 -16.04
N THR A 7 -7.09 2.37 -17.12
CA THR A 7 -7.36 1.80 -18.46
C THR A 7 -6.94 0.33 -18.53
N PHE A 8 -5.82 -0.03 -17.88
CA PHE A 8 -5.36 -1.41 -17.80
C PHE A 8 -6.38 -2.28 -17.04
N GLU A 9 -6.82 -1.83 -15.88
CA GLU A 9 -7.77 -2.54 -15.02
C GLU A 9 -9.15 -2.68 -15.68
N ASP A 10 -9.64 -1.65 -16.37
CA ASP A 10 -10.87 -1.74 -17.15
C ASP A 10 -10.78 -2.85 -18.22
N ALA A 11 -9.61 -3.01 -18.86
CA ALA A 11 -9.38 -4.06 -19.86
C ALA A 11 -9.28 -5.46 -19.23
N GLU A 12 -8.61 -5.57 -18.08
CA GLU A 12 -8.44 -6.83 -17.35
C GLU A 12 -9.78 -7.39 -16.85
N TYR A 13 -10.66 -6.52 -16.33
CA TYR A 13 -11.96 -6.92 -15.80
C TYR A 13 -13.11 -6.85 -16.82
N ALA A 14 -12.87 -6.44 -18.07
CA ALA A 14 -13.88 -6.44 -19.13
C ALA A 14 -14.54 -7.82 -19.36
N PRO A 15 -13.82 -8.97 -19.32
CA PRO A 15 -14.43 -10.30 -19.50
C PRO A 15 -15.46 -10.67 -18.44
N VAL A 16 -15.37 -10.08 -17.23
CA VAL A 16 -16.35 -10.29 -16.15
C VAL A 16 -17.43 -9.20 -16.12
N GLY A 17 -17.49 -8.35 -17.14
CA GLY A 17 -18.56 -7.38 -17.36
C GLY A 17 -18.32 -6.00 -16.74
N VAL A 18 -17.10 -5.68 -16.32
CA VAL A 18 -16.76 -4.32 -15.89
C VAL A 18 -16.74 -3.40 -17.11
N PRO A 19 -17.51 -2.29 -17.13
CA PRO A 19 -17.53 -1.37 -18.25
C PRO A 19 -16.27 -0.50 -18.29
N ALA A 20 -15.85 -0.10 -19.48
CA ALA A 20 -14.77 0.88 -19.63
C ALA A 20 -15.10 2.19 -18.90
N GLY A 21 -14.09 2.77 -18.25
CA GLY A 21 -14.19 3.95 -17.40
C GLY A 21 -14.61 3.66 -15.95
N ALA A 22 -14.83 2.40 -15.57
CA ALA A 22 -15.23 2.06 -14.21
C ALA A 22 -14.13 2.45 -13.21
N PHE A 23 -12.88 2.03 -13.44
CA PHE A 23 -11.80 2.30 -12.49
C PHE A 23 -11.34 3.76 -12.47
N ASP A 24 -11.45 4.48 -13.59
CA ASP A 24 -11.18 5.93 -13.63
C ASP A 24 -12.23 6.74 -12.86
N SER A 25 -13.48 6.26 -12.84
CA SER A 25 -14.57 6.90 -12.08
C SER A 25 -14.42 6.76 -10.56
N LEU A 26 -13.64 5.78 -10.08
CA LEU A 26 -13.41 5.55 -8.66
C LEU A 26 -12.44 6.59 -8.09
N THR A 27 -13.00 7.57 -7.41
CA THR A 27 -12.25 8.65 -6.75
C THR A 27 -12.37 8.56 -5.23
N LEU A 28 -11.22 8.64 -4.55
CA LEU A 28 -11.18 8.75 -3.10
C LEU A 28 -11.20 10.23 -2.71
N GLN A 29 -12.16 10.61 -1.87
CA GLN A 29 -12.10 11.91 -1.23
C GLN A 29 -10.90 11.96 -0.28
N THR A 30 -10.05 12.96 -0.48
CA THR A 30 -8.93 13.25 0.42
C THR A 30 -9.20 14.54 1.16
N CYS A 31 -8.85 14.57 2.44
CA CYS A 31 -8.85 15.82 3.20
C CYS A 31 -7.76 16.73 2.61
N LYS A 32 -8.13 17.96 2.26
CA LYS A 32 -7.10 18.97 1.93
C LYS A 32 -6.23 19.16 3.19
N PRO A 33 -4.90 19.18 3.06
CA PRO A 33 -4.04 19.58 4.16
C PRO A 33 -4.56 20.91 4.72
N CYS A 34 -4.74 21.00 6.04
CA CYS A 34 -5.07 22.29 6.63
C CYS A 34 -4.02 23.32 6.18
N PRO A 35 -4.42 24.53 5.75
CA PRO A 35 -3.46 25.59 5.50
C PRO A 35 -2.55 25.69 6.72
N ALA A 36 -1.23 25.75 6.50
CA ALA A 36 -0.27 25.88 7.58
C ALA A 36 -0.73 27.04 8.49
N SER A 37 -1.15 26.69 9.71
CA SER A 37 -1.61 27.69 10.68
C SER A 37 -0.47 28.68 10.90
N THR A 38 -0.72 29.96 10.67
CA THR A 38 0.21 31.06 11.00
C THR A 38 0.44 31.20 12.51
N SER A 39 -0.25 30.40 13.33
CA SER A 39 -0.02 30.35 14.77
C SER A 39 1.27 29.58 15.07
N SER A 40 2.15 30.20 15.85
CA SER A 40 3.39 29.65 16.40
C SER A 40 3.18 28.51 17.41
N ARG A 41 1.95 28.02 17.59
CA ARG A 41 1.70 26.83 18.40
C ARG A 41 2.18 25.62 17.61
N ARG A 42 3.27 25.01 18.08
CA ARG A 42 3.60 23.61 17.75
C ARG A 42 2.40 22.75 18.14
N VAL A 43 1.48 22.51 17.21
CA VAL A 43 0.54 21.41 17.33
C VAL A 43 1.41 20.17 17.36
N LYS A 44 1.45 19.49 18.51
CA LYS A 44 2.11 18.19 18.60
C LYS A 44 1.42 17.31 17.57
N GLU A 45 2.11 16.94 16.50
CA GLU A 45 1.50 16.09 15.48
C GLU A 45 0.98 14.83 16.18
N PRO A 46 -0.30 14.47 16.00
CA PRO A 46 -0.82 13.23 16.55
C PRO A 46 0.05 12.08 16.03
N ASN A 47 0.55 11.24 16.94
CA ASN A 47 1.26 10.03 16.54
C ASN A 47 0.22 8.97 16.24
N TYR A 48 -0.17 8.86 14.97
CA TYR A 48 -1.12 7.86 14.51
C TYR A 48 -0.43 6.49 14.38
N PRO A 49 -1.05 5.40 14.86
CA PRO A 49 -0.55 4.05 14.61
C PRO A 49 -0.46 3.76 13.11
N LEU A 50 0.59 3.05 12.72
CA LEU A 50 0.84 2.64 11.34
C LEU A 50 0.29 1.22 11.11
N VAL A 51 -0.33 1.02 9.95
CA VAL A 51 -0.74 -0.29 9.46
C VAL A 51 -0.33 -0.44 8.00
N LEU A 52 0.26 -1.58 7.67
CA LEU A 52 0.57 -1.96 6.29
C LEU A 52 -0.54 -2.85 5.71
N PHE A 53 -0.77 -2.73 4.40
CA PHE A 53 -1.65 -3.60 3.65
C PHE A 53 -0.92 -4.25 2.47
N SER A 54 -0.95 -5.58 2.40
CA SER A 54 -0.42 -6.36 1.26
C SER A 54 -1.57 -6.94 0.42
N PRO A 55 -1.64 -6.66 -0.89
CA PRO A 55 -2.62 -7.23 -1.83
C PRO A 55 -2.48 -8.74 -2.05
N GLY A 56 -3.53 -9.34 -2.62
CA GLY A 56 -3.43 -10.68 -3.23
C GLY A 56 -2.46 -10.73 -4.41
N LEU A 57 -2.02 -11.95 -4.77
CA LEU A 57 -1.18 -12.21 -5.95
C LEU A 57 -1.83 -11.63 -7.20
N GLY A 58 -1.07 -10.87 -7.99
CA GLY A 58 -1.58 -10.29 -9.22
C GLY A 58 -2.42 -9.02 -9.05
N ASN A 59 -2.74 -8.58 -7.83
CA ASN A 59 -3.64 -7.44 -7.66
C ASN A 59 -2.89 -6.15 -7.33
N SER A 60 -3.26 -5.04 -8.00
CA SER A 60 -2.81 -3.71 -7.62
C SER A 60 -3.22 -3.31 -6.20
N ARG A 61 -2.36 -2.57 -5.50
CA ARG A 61 -2.65 -1.89 -4.22
C ARG A 61 -3.89 -1.00 -4.31
N LEU A 62 -4.20 -0.49 -5.49
CA LEU A 62 -5.26 0.49 -5.71
C LEU A 62 -6.66 -0.11 -5.58
N LEU A 63 -6.81 -1.42 -5.83
CA LEU A 63 -8.08 -2.15 -5.68
C LEU A 63 -8.57 -2.21 -4.23
N TYR A 64 -7.70 -1.97 -3.25
CA TYR A 64 -7.99 -2.05 -1.82
C TYR A 64 -8.15 -0.67 -1.16
N SER A 65 -8.31 0.37 -1.98
CA SER A 65 -8.45 1.75 -1.53
C SER A 65 -9.61 1.97 -0.55
N ALA A 66 -10.74 1.28 -0.72
CA ALA A 66 -11.91 1.45 0.13
C ALA A 66 -11.67 0.95 1.57
N ILE A 67 -11.07 -0.23 1.75
CA ILE A 67 -10.75 -0.77 3.08
C ILE A 67 -9.63 0.05 3.74
N ALA A 68 -8.64 0.49 2.97
CA ALA A 68 -7.59 1.38 3.47
C ALA A 68 -8.16 2.72 3.94
N GLN A 69 -9.07 3.32 3.17
CA GLN A 69 -9.73 4.57 3.54
C GLN A 69 -10.57 4.41 4.81
N GLN A 70 -11.36 3.34 4.91
CA GLN A 70 -12.16 3.07 6.10
C GLN A 70 -11.29 2.97 7.35
N LEU A 71 -10.19 2.22 7.30
CA LEU A 71 -9.27 2.11 8.44
C LEU A 71 -8.60 3.47 8.75
N SER A 72 -8.17 4.20 7.73
CA SER A 72 -7.56 5.53 7.93
C SER A 72 -8.52 6.53 8.61
N SER A 73 -9.82 6.44 8.33
CA SER A 73 -10.85 7.31 8.91
C SER A 73 -10.98 7.14 10.43
N THR A 74 -10.48 6.02 10.97
CA THR A 74 -10.48 5.73 12.41
C THR A 74 -9.21 6.18 13.14
N GLY A 75 -8.28 6.85 12.44
CA GLY A 75 -7.07 7.42 13.03
C GLY A 75 -5.81 6.55 12.86
N TYR A 76 -5.71 5.80 11.77
CA TYR A 76 -4.50 5.06 11.40
C TYR A 76 -3.84 5.69 10.16
N ILE A 77 -2.51 5.61 10.09
CA ILE A 77 -1.80 5.74 8.82
C ILE A 77 -1.84 4.37 8.16
N VAL A 78 -2.37 4.29 6.95
CA VAL A 78 -2.45 3.04 6.18
C VAL A 78 -1.53 3.15 4.97
N VAL A 79 -0.65 2.16 4.79
CA VAL A 79 0.24 2.07 3.63
C VAL A 79 -0.07 0.79 2.87
N THR A 80 -0.64 0.93 1.68
CA THR A 80 -0.90 -0.19 0.75
C THR A 80 0.30 -0.40 -0.16
N ILE A 81 0.70 -1.65 -0.38
CA ILE A 81 1.95 -2.01 -1.05
C ILE A 81 1.66 -2.54 -2.46
N ASP A 82 2.36 -2.03 -3.48
CA ASP A 82 2.50 -2.77 -4.74
C ASP A 82 3.82 -3.54 -4.66
N HIS A 83 3.76 -4.85 -4.85
CA HIS A 83 4.92 -5.71 -4.99
C HIS A 83 5.24 -5.82 -6.48
N THR A 84 6.37 -5.25 -6.88
CA THR A 84 6.71 -5.09 -8.31
C THR A 84 6.98 -6.45 -8.95
N TYR A 85 6.50 -6.67 -10.18
CA TYR A 85 6.49 -7.96 -10.89
C TYR A 85 5.51 -9.01 -10.34
N ASP A 86 4.77 -8.71 -9.27
CA ASP A 86 3.65 -9.54 -8.84
C ASP A 86 2.32 -8.81 -9.06
N ALA A 87 2.18 -7.56 -8.60
CA ALA A 87 1.04 -6.73 -8.97
C ALA A 87 0.92 -6.65 -10.49
N ASP A 88 -0.30 -6.85 -11.00
CA ASP A 88 -0.66 -6.79 -12.41
C ASP A 88 -0.10 -5.57 -13.15
N ILE A 89 -0.15 -4.40 -12.51
CA ILE A 89 0.41 -3.16 -13.00
C ILE A 89 0.97 -2.28 -11.88
N VAL A 90 2.20 -1.81 -12.07
CA VAL A 90 2.84 -0.78 -11.23
C VAL A 90 3.32 0.37 -12.09
N THR A 91 2.69 1.54 -11.93
CA THR A 91 3.11 2.78 -12.61
C THR A 91 3.97 3.64 -11.69
N PHE A 92 5.23 3.85 -12.09
CA PHE A 92 6.21 4.70 -11.41
C PHE A 92 6.13 6.16 -11.91
N PRO A 93 6.71 7.12 -11.16
CA PRO A 93 6.86 8.50 -11.62
C PRO A 93 7.52 8.57 -13.01
N GLY A 94 6.99 9.43 -13.88
CA GLY A 94 7.41 9.51 -15.28
C GLY A 94 6.68 8.54 -16.21
N ASN A 95 5.58 7.92 -15.74
CA ASN A 95 4.71 7.02 -16.49
C ASN A 95 5.40 5.72 -16.95
N VAL A 96 6.48 5.32 -16.25
CA VAL A 96 7.14 4.04 -16.48
C VAL A 96 6.30 2.96 -15.81
N THR A 97 5.89 1.95 -16.58
CA THR A 97 5.00 0.89 -16.08
C THR A 97 5.74 -0.45 -16.08
N ILE A 98 5.58 -1.21 -15.01
CA ILE A 98 6.06 -2.58 -14.88
C ILE A 98 4.83 -3.48 -14.69
N LEU A 99 4.77 -4.59 -15.43
CA LEU A 99 3.68 -5.57 -15.37
C LEU A 99 4.12 -6.80 -14.57
N ALA A 100 3.14 -7.59 -14.14
CA ALA A 100 3.37 -8.86 -13.46
C ALA A 100 4.22 -9.84 -14.29
N ALA A 101 5.07 -10.60 -13.60
CA ALA A 101 5.72 -11.78 -14.13
C ALA A 101 4.72 -12.93 -14.24
N ASN A 102 5.02 -13.90 -15.11
CA ASN A 102 4.18 -15.07 -15.28
C ASN A 102 4.42 -16.10 -14.15
N ILE A 103 3.79 -15.86 -13.00
CA ILE A 103 3.83 -16.74 -11.82
C ILE A 103 2.74 -17.81 -12.01
N THR A 104 3.14 -19.07 -12.21
CA THR A 104 2.21 -20.18 -12.56
C THR A 104 2.42 -21.45 -11.77
N THR A 105 3.44 -21.48 -10.90
CA THR A 105 3.80 -22.67 -10.11
C THR A 105 3.89 -22.33 -8.63
N ASP A 106 3.59 -23.29 -7.77
CA ASP A 106 3.65 -23.12 -6.31
C ASP A 106 5.02 -22.65 -5.84
N ALA A 107 6.10 -23.17 -6.42
CA ALA A 107 7.47 -22.75 -6.10
C ALA A 107 7.73 -21.26 -6.42
N GLN A 108 7.16 -20.74 -7.52
CA GLN A 108 7.27 -19.32 -7.84
C GLN A 108 6.43 -18.46 -6.88
N VAL A 109 5.28 -18.96 -6.43
CA VAL A 109 4.47 -18.28 -5.40
C VAL A 109 5.22 -18.22 -4.07
N GLU A 110 5.91 -19.29 -3.69
CA GLU A 110 6.76 -19.31 -2.49
C GLU A 110 7.95 -18.33 -2.62
N ASP A 111 8.57 -18.23 -3.79
CA ASP A 111 9.64 -17.27 -4.03
C ASP A 111 9.13 -15.82 -4.01
N ASP A 112 7.95 -15.56 -4.58
CA ASP A 112 7.29 -14.26 -4.52
C ASP A 112 6.95 -13.87 -3.08
N LEU A 113 6.43 -14.81 -2.28
CA LEU A 113 6.15 -14.59 -0.85
C LEU A 113 7.41 -14.16 -0.08
N LYS A 114 8.57 -14.76 -0.36
CA LYS A 114 9.84 -14.35 0.28
C LYS A 114 10.18 -12.90 -0.06
N VAL A 115 10.05 -12.52 -1.33
CA VAL A 115 10.29 -11.14 -1.79
C VAL A 115 9.29 -10.18 -1.14
N ARG A 116 8.01 -10.53 -1.07
CA ARG A 116 6.97 -9.72 -0.41
C ARG A 116 7.27 -9.46 1.06
N VAL A 117 7.82 -10.44 1.78
CA VAL A 117 8.26 -10.27 3.19
C VAL A 117 9.45 -9.31 3.30
N GLU A 118 10.40 -9.40 2.38
CA GLU A 118 11.53 -8.46 2.31
C GLU A 118 11.05 -7.03 1.99
N ASP A 119 10.09 -6.88 1.07
CA ASP A 119 9.48 -5.59 0.73
C ASP A 119 8.81 -4.94 1.94
N VAL A 120 8.08 -5.71 2.76
CA VAL A 120 7.47 -5.21 4.00
C VAL A 120 8.53 -4.60 4.92
N SER A 121 9.61 -5.34 5.17
CA SER A 121 10.72 -4.88 6.02
C SER A 121 11.41 -3.64 5.44
N PHE A 122 11.65 -3.64 4.12
CA PHE A 122 12.22 -2.51 3.40
C PHE A 122 11.35 -1.26 3.53
N ILE A 123 10.03 -1.39 3.38
CA ILE A 123 9.09 -0.27 3.52
C ILE A 123 9.13 0.28 4.95
N LEU A 124 9.10 -0.57 5.97
CA LEU A 124 9.21 -0.15 7.37
C LEU A 124 10.50 0.65 7.62
N ASP A 125 11.62 0.26 7.01
CA ASP A 125 12.88 1.00 7.08
C ASP A 125 12.79 2.35 6.34
N GLN A 126 12.23 2.37 5.14
CA GLN A 126 12.10 3.61 4.37
C GLN A 126 11.17 4.62 5.04
N LEU A 127 10.09 4.17 5.70
CA LEU A 127 9.13 5.04 6.38
C LEU A 127 9.73 5.74 7.60
N GLN A 128 10.81 5.22 8.20
CA GLN A 128 11.55 5.91 9.26
C GLN A 128 12.37 7.10 8.73
N ARG A 129 12.64 7.17 7.43
CA ARG A 129 13.57 8.15 6.84
C ARG A 129 12.86 9.48 6.54
N PRO A 130 13.25 10.60 7.17
CA PRO A 130 12.65 11.91 6.89
C PRO A 130 12.74 12.33 5.41
N SER A 131 13.81 11.94 4.72
CA SER A 131 14.00 12.22 3.29
C SER A 131 13.00 11.50 2.39
N ILE A 132 12.47 10.36 2.82
CA ILE A 132 11.42 9.63 2.10
C ILE A 132 10.05 10.23 2.45
N ILE A 133 9.76 10.37 3.74
CA ILE A 133 8.46 10.88 4.20
C ILE A 133 8.18 12.30 3.69
N SER A 134 9.16 13.19 3.65
CA SER A 134 8.97 14.55 3.12
C SER A 134 8.58 14.59 1.63
N ARG A 135 8.87 13.52 0.86
CA ARG A 135 8.42 13.36 -0.53
C ARG A 135 7.01 12.78 -0.63
N LEU A 136 6.58 12.00 0.36
CA LEU A 136 5.27 11.33 0.39
C LEU A 136 4.19 12.20 1.05
N ILE A 137 4.54 12.93 2.11
CA ILE A 137 3.65 13.75 2.93
C ILE A 137 4.22 15.16 3.01
N PRO A 138 3.77 16.09 2.12
CA PRO A 138 4.25 17.47 2.12
C PRO A 138 4.09 18.13 3.49
N GLY A 139 5.15 18.78 3.97
CA GLY A 139 5.17 19.48 5.26
C GLY A 139 5.62 18.63 6.45
N ARG A 140 5.69 17.30 6.30
CA ARG A 140 6.22 16.43 7.36
C ARG A 140 7.75 16.35 7.30
N THR A 141 8.39 16.58 8.44
CA THR A 141 9.86 16.73 8.55
C THR A 141 10.54 15.60 9.32
N CYS A 142 9.77 14.65 9.85
CA CYS A 142 10.25 13.47 10.57
C CYS A 142 9.72 12.18 9.92
N GLY A 143 10.38 11.05 10.20
CA GLY A 143 9.89 9.73 9.83
C GLY A 143 8.56 9.36 10.50
N LEU A 144 8.02 8.21 10.10
CA LEU A 144 6.95 7.55 10.84
C LEU A 144 7.56 6.67 11.95
N ASP A 145 6.83 6.55 13.06
CA ASP A 145 7.15 5.58 14.10
C ASP A 145 6.76 4.19 13.60
N THR A 146 7.76 3.38 13.25
CA THR A 146 7.56 1.99 12.82
C THR A 146 7.94 0.98 13.90
N SER A 147 8.05 1.40 15.17
CA SER A 147 8.41 0.48 16.26
C SER A 147 7.30 -0.52 16.60
N LYS A 148 6.04 -0.18 16.29
CA LYS A 148 4.86 -0.99 16.50
C LYS A 148 3.87 -0.79 15.36
N VAL A 149 3.81 -1.78 14.48
CA VAL A 149 3.04 -1.71 13.23
C VAL A 149 2.10 -2.90 13.13
N GLY A 150 0.87 -2.66 12.69
CA GLY A 150 -0.03 -3.74 12.27
C GLY A 150 0.18 -4.08 10.81
N ILE A 151 -0.12 -5.30 10.39
CA ILE A 151 -0.16 -5.66 8.97
C ILE A 151 -1.39 -6.50 8.66
N TYR A 152 -2.07 -6.22 7.56
CA TYR A 152 -3.16 -7.06 7.08
C TYR A 152 -3.00 -7.28 5.59
N GLY A 153 -3.57 -8.36 5.07
CA GLY A 153 -3.51 -8.62 3.64
C GLY A 153 -4.55 -9.62 3.20
N HIS A 154 -4.81 -9.64 1.89
CA HIS A 154 -5.79 -10.51 1.25
C HIS A 154 -5.09 -11.62 0.47
N SER A 155 -5.56 -12.87 0.57
CA SER A 155 -5.00 -14.01 -0.16
C SER A 155 -3.49 -14.15 0.09
N LEU A 156 -2.64 -14.15 -0.96
CA LEU A 156 -1.18 -14.18 -0.78
C LEU A 156 -0.65 -13.01 0.08
N GLY A 157 -1.33 -11.87 0.11
CA GLY A 157 -1.02 -10.76 1.01
C GLY A 157 -1.29 -11.09 2.48
N GLY A 158 -2.23 -11.99 2.76
CA GLY A 158 -2.48 -12.50 4.10
C GLY A 158 -1.41 -13.50 4.56
N ALA A 159 -0.92 -14.36 3.65
CA ALA A 159 0.30 -15.15 3.90
C ALA A 159 1.51 -14.23 4.12
N THR A 160 1.64 -13.16 3.33
CA THR A 160 2.68 -12.13 3.50
C THR A 160 2.59 -11.50 4.89
N ALA A 161 1.39 -11.16 5.37
CA ALA A 161 1.19 -10.61 6.70
C ALA A 161 1.66 -11.58 7.80
N ALA A 162 1.34 -12.87 7.68
CA ALA A 162 1.76 -13.89 8.64
C ALA A 162 3.29 -14.11 8.64
N GLU A 163 3.90 -14.31 7.47
CA GLU A 163 5.35 -14.57 7.35
C GLU A 163 6.19 -13.34 7.72
N ALA A 164 5.73 -12.14 7.38
CA ALA A 164 6.40 -10.90 7.76
C ALA A 164 6.42 -10.71 9.27
N MET A 165 5.33 -11.06 9.98
CA MET A 165 5.30 -11.01 11.45
C MET A 165 6.31 -11.95 12.10
N LEU A 166 6.61 -13.09 11.48
CA LEU A 166 7.64 -14.02 11.95
C LEU A 166 9.06 -13.48 11.70
N SER A 167 9.21 -12.65 10.66
CA SER A 167 10.52 -12.17 10.18
C SER A 167 10.91 -10.80 10.74
N ASP A 168 9.95 -9.93 11.06
CA ASP A 168 10.19 -8.56 11.54
C ASP A 168 9.42 -8.27 12.83
N SER A 169 10.16 -8.16 13.94
CA SER A 169 9.64 -7.90 15.29
C SER A 169 8.90 -6.56 15.48
N ARG A 170 8.99 -5.63 14.52
CA ARG A 170 8.22 -4.38 14.52
C ARG A 170 6.72 -4.62 14.28
N LEU A 171 6.38 -5.74 13.64
CA LEU A 171 5.01 -6.13 13.35
C LEU A 171 4.41 -6.83 14.58
N ILE A 172 3.44 -6.18 15.22
CA ILE A 172 2.91 -6.60 16.53
C ILE A 172 1.54 -7.29 16.45
N GLY A 173 0.99 -7.41 15.24
CA GLY A 173 -0.31 -8.03 15.01
C GLY A 173 -0.64 -8.03 13.53
N GLY A 174 -1.39 -9.04 13.09
CA GLY A 174 -1.80 -9.10 11.71
C GLY A 174 -3.02 -9.94 11.41
N ILE A 175 -3.57 -9.70 10.21
CA ILE A 175 -4.84 -10.26 9.75
C ILE A 175 -4.63 -10.85 8.36
N ASN A 176 -4.95 -12.14 8.23
CA ASN A 176 -5.07 -12.82 6.95
C ASN A 176 -6.54 -12.79 6.49
N LEU A 177 -6.81 -12.14 5.37
CA LEU A 177 -8.12 -12.03 4.74
C LEU A 177 -8.20 -13.01 3.56
N ASP A 178 -8.61 -14.26 3.84
CA ASP A 178 -8.76 -15.35 2.84
C ASP A 178 -7.46 -15.70 2.08
#